data_AF-A0A932LCS2-F1
#
_entry.id   AF-A0A932LCS2-F1
#
_cell.length_a   1.000
_cell.length_b   1.000
_cell.length_c   1.000
_cell.angle_alpha   90.00
_cell.angle_beta   90.00
_cell.angle_gamma   90.00
#
_symmetry.space_group_name_H-M   'P 1'
#
loop_
_entity.id
_entity.type
_entity.pdbx_description
1 polymer ?
#
loop_
_entity_poly.entity_id
_entity_poly.type
_entity_poly.pdbx_seq_one_letter_code
_entity_poly.pdbx_strand_id
1 'polypeptide(L)'
;MTASPNCRRPADSLTRRLALSLSRYLAWLLPLLWTLYDLCWIHPYHLSYYSPLSGRPAGARALGFESTFWGDCITPQVLDWLNSQPAGTTLVALWAPNLDALQTLGHLDRRIHLIVGPSLRMGLTVTALTQSRQGQAPADLRAPGLVLLTTRQSNFDPNELEPQVVKSLRPIRSWSTRDGVPLVVIYREDEIRELLQRRGAAARP
;
A
#
# COMPACT_ATOMS: atom_id res chain seq x y z
N MET A 1 -39.15 74.69 2.32
CA MET A 1 -38.54 73.71 3.24
C MET A 1 -37.98 72.57 2.41
N THR A 2 -36.70 72.65 2.08
CA THR A 2 -35.99 71.63 1.29
C THR A 2 -35.20 70.75 2.24
N ALA A 3 -35.59 69.48 2.36
CA ALA A 3 -34.88 68.50 3.17
C ALA A 3 -33.49 68.25 2.56
N SER A 4 -32.44 68.44 3.36
CA SER A 4 -31.05 68.20 2.96
C SER A 4 -30.80 66.70 2.79
N PRO A 5 -30.23 66.25 1.66
CA PRO A 5 -30.10 64.84 1.37
C PRO A 5 -28.83 64.25 2.00
N ASN A 6 -29.00 63.05 2.54
CA ASN A 6 -27.96 62.02 2.65
C ASN A 6 -26.76 62.28 3.57
N CYS A 7 -27.02 62.21 4.88
CA CYS A 7 -26.01 61.72 5.81
C CYS A 7 -25.92 60.17 5.69
N ARG A 8 -25.21 59.66 4.67
CA ARG A 8 -24.91 58.22 4.57
C ARG A 8 -23.92 57.85 5.68
N ARG A 9 -24.31 56.93 6.57
CA ARG A 9 -23.51 56.52 7.71
C ARG A 9 -22.19 55.89 7.23
N PRO A 10 -21.01 56.37 7.67
CA PRO A 10 -19.71 55.86 7.25
C PRO A 10 -19.43 54.40 7.67
N ALA A 11 -20.26 53.85 8.58
CA ALA A 11 -20.17 52.47 9.09
C ALA A 11 -20.26 51.41 7.99
N ASP A 12 -20.97 51.66 6.89
CA ASP A 12 -21.17 50.69 5.80
C ASP A 12 -19.90 50.45 4.96
N SER A 13 -18.96 51.38 4.98
CA SER A 13 -17.74 51.30 4.17
C SER A 13 -16.66 50.41 4.80
N LEU A 14 -16.54 50.43 6.14
CA LEU A 14 -15.58 49.61 6.89
C LEU A 14 -16.03 48.15 6.98
N THR A 15 -17.31 47.90 7.26
CA THR A 15 -17.89 46.54 7.30
C THR A 15 -17.77 45.87 5.94
N ARG A 16 -18.03 46.58 4.84
CA ARG A 16 -17.87 46.06 3.48
C ARG A 16 -16.40 45.76 3.13
N ARG A 17 -15.45 46.61 3.57
CA ARG A 17 -14.00 46.36 3.39
C ARG A 17 -13.54 45.12 4.17
N LEU A 18 -13.96 44.99 5.43
CA LEU A 18 -13.63 43.83 6.26
C LEU A 18 -14.25 42.54 5.70
N ALA A 19 -15.51 42.58 5.26
CA ALA A 19 -16.17 41.43 4.63
C ALA A 19 -15.49 40.99 3.34
N LEU A 20 -15.07 41.93 2.48
CA LEU A 20 -14.32 41.64 1.25
C LEU A 20 -12.90 41.11 1.52
N SER A 21 -12.25 41.59 2.58
CA SER A 21 -10.96 41.05 3.01
C SER A 21 -11.12 39.63 3.56
N LEU A 22 -12.09 39.40 4.42
CA LEU A 22 -12.36 38.07 5.01
C LEU A 22 -12.74 37.04 3.95
N SER A 23 -13.57 37.41 2.97
CA SER A 23 -13.94 36.49 1.89
C SER A 23 -12.75 36.05 1.04
N ARG A 24 -11.77 36.94 0.81
CA ARG A 24 -10.52 36.57 0.14
C ARG A 24 -9.72 35.56 0.95
N TYR A 25 -9.59 35.75 2.26
CA TYR A 25 -8.89 34.78 3.12
C TYR A 25 -9.63 33.44 3.18
N LEU A 26 -10.96 33.44 3.27
CA LEU A 26 -11.76 32.22 3.25
C LEU A 26 -11.61 31.46 1.92
N ALA A 27 -11.57 32.18 0.80
CA ALA A 27 -11.35 31.58 -0.51
C ALA A 27 -10.00 30.86 -0.64
N TRP A 28 -8.96 31.35 0.04
CA TRP A 28 -7.65 30.69 0.11
C TRP A 28 -7.57 29.59 1.18
N LEU A 29 -8.29 29.75 2.28
CA LEU A 29 -8.29 28.78 3.38
C LEU A 29 -8.96 27.47 2.98
N LEU A 30 -10.04 27.53 2.21
CA LEU A 30 -10.80 26.35 1.80
C LEU A 30 -9.98 25.30 1.03
N PRO A 31 -9.24 25.64 -0.05
CA PRO A 31 -8.39 24.65 -0.72
C PRO A 31 -7.25 24.15 0.16
N LEU A 32 -6.72 24.98 1.06
CA LEU A 32 -5.67 24.57 1.99
C LEU A 32 -6.19 23.55 3.02
N LEU A 33 -7.37 23.80 3.59
CA LEU A 33 -8.05 22.85 4.47
C LEU A 33 -8.40 21.56 3.73
N TRP A 34 -8.79 21.65 2.44
CA TRP A 34 -9.04 20.48 1.61
C TRP A 34 -7.78 19.63 1.42
N THR A 35 -6.65 20.25 1.06
CA THR A 35 -5.36 19.54 0.92
C THR A 35 -4.89 18.94 2.23
N LEU A 36 -5.04 19.64 3.35
CA LEU A 36 -4.71 19.10 4.68
C LEU A 36 -5.59 17.91 5.03
N TYR A 37 -6.90 18.01 4.77
CA TYR A 37 -7.82 16.91 4.97
C TYR A 37 -7.42 15.68 4.13
N ASP A 38 -7.12 15.87 2.84
CA ASP A 38 -6.70 14.78 1.97
C ASP A 38 -5.36 14.19 2.40
N LEU A 39 -4.40 15.01 2.86
CA LEU A 39 -3.13 14.53 3.41
C LEU A 39 -3.32 13.67 4.67
N CYS A 40 -4.16 14.13 5.61
CA CYS A 40 -4.52 13.37 6.81
C CYS A 40 -5.30 12.10 6.48
N TRP A 41 -6.07 12.11 5.38
CA TRP A 41 -6.83 10.95 4.94
C TRP A 41 -5.92 9.85 4.37
N ILE A 42 -5.00 10.24 3.49
CA ILE A 42 -4.12 9.28 2.81
C ILE A 42 -3.03 8.72 3.73
N HIS A 43 -2.67 9.42 4.81
CA HIS A 43 -1.64 8.95 5.74
C HIS A 43 -1.95 7.54 6.31
N PRO A 44 -0.97 6.61 6.33
CA PRO A 44 0.45 6.76 5.95
C PRO A 44 0.80 6.46 4.47
N TYR A 45 -0.18 6.31 3.58
CA TYR A 45 -0.06 5.81 2.21
C TYR A 45 0.07 6.93 1.14
N HIS A 46 1.04 7.82 1.32
CA HIS A 46 1.10 9.09 0.57
C HIS A 46 1.30 8.92 -0.95
N LEU A 47 1.98 7.86 -1.42
CA LEU A 47 2.21 7.60 -2.85
C LEU A 47 1.00 7.02 -3.59
N SER A 48 -0.12 6.81 -2.91
CA SER A 48 -1.32 6.17 -3.49
C SER A 48 -2.48 7.13 -3.53
N TYR A 49 -2.16 8.32 -4.03
CA TYR A 49 -3.10 9.42 -4.12
C TYR A 49 -4.05 9.22 -5.30
N TYR A 50 -5.32 9.02 -4.96
CA TYR A 50 -6.41 9.15 -5.90
C TYR A 50 -7.30 10.29 -5.47
N SER A 51 -7.74 11.07 -6.45
CA SER A 51 -8.64 12.19 -6.19
C SER A 51 -9.93 11.67 -5.56
N PRO A 52 -10.56 12.42 -4.63
CA PRO A 52 -11.87 12.08 -4.11
C PRO A 52 -12.93 11.94 -5.21
N LEU A 53 -12.76 12.64 -6.34
CA LEU A 53 -13.63 12.54 -7.53
C LEU A 53 -13.62 11.16 -8.18
N SER A 54 -12.49 10.45 -8.13
CA SER A 54 -12.40 9.06 -8.58
C SER A 54 -12.93 8.05 -7.55
N GLY A 55 -13.44 8.51 -6.40
CA GLY A 55 -13.85 7.66 -5.29
C GLY A 55 -12.68 7.13 -4.45
N ARG A 56 -11.53 7.84 -4.45
CA ARG A 56 -10.31 7.46 -3.69
C ARG A 56 -9.75 6.08 -4.17
N PRO A 57 -8.81 5.41 -3.48
CA PRO A 57 -8.25 4.13 -3.95
C PRO A 57 -9.28 3.07 -4.35
N ALA A 58 -10.36 2.90 -3.58
CA ALA A 58 -11.39 1.92 -3.88
C ALA A 58 -12.16 2.25 -5.17
N GLY A 59 -12.56 3.52 -5.35
CA GLY A 59 -13.24 3.96 -6.56
C GLY A 59 -12.31 3.94 -7.78
N ALA A 60 -11.05 4.36 -7.62
CA ALA A 60 -10.05 4.29 -8.66
C ALA A 60 -9.81 2.85 -9.12
N ARG A 61 -9.70 1.91 -8.17
CA ARG A 61 -9.63 0.47 -8.44
C ARG A 61 -10.87 -0.02 -9.17
N ALA A 62 -12.06 0.41 -8.77
CA ALA A 62 -13.32 0.05 -9.44
C ALA A 62 -13.40 0.60 -10.88
N LEU A 63 -12.79 1.76 -11.14
CA LEU A 63 -12.63 2.35 -12.46
C LEU A 63 -11.51 1.70 -13.29
N GLY A 64 -10.78 0.74 -12.73
CA GLY A 64 -9.68 0.04 -13.39
C GLY A 64 -8.33 0.76 -13.33
N PHE A 65 -8.19 1.86 -12.60
CA PHE A 65 -6.90 2.53 -12.42
C PHE A 65 -5.93 1.70 -11.59
N GLU A 66 -4.69 1.60 -12.07
CA GLU A 66 -3.65 0.79 -11.45
C GLU A 66 -3.34 1.26 -10.02
N SER A 67 -3.84 0.54 -9.02
CA SER A 67 -3.52 0.79 -7.62
C SER A 67 -2.05 0.44 -7.38
N THR A 68 -1.18 1.42 -7.60
CA THR A 68 0.26 1.26 -7.47
C THR A 68 0.71 1.84 -6.14
N PHE A 69 1.18 0.97 -5.27
CA PHE A 69 1.74 1.35 -3.99
C PHE A 69 3.25 1.04 -4.03
N TRP A 70 4.05 2.02 -4.46
CA TRP A 70 5.52 1.87 -4.57
C TRP A 70 6.16 1.91 -3.19
N GLY A 71 6.70 0.80 -2.67
CA GLY A 71 7.53 0.76 -1.44
C GLY A 71 6.84 1.18 -0.12
N ASP A 72 5.87 2.09 -0.17
CA ASP A 72 5.22 2.77 0.95
C ASP A 72 4.11 1.95 1.61
N CYS A 73 3.88 0.74 1.10
CA CYS A 73 3.04 -0.23 1.79
C CYS A 73 3.71 -0.81 3.04
N ILE A 74 5.04 -0.74 3.13
CA ILE A 74 5.79 -1.23 4.30
C ILE A 74 5.73 -0.17 5.41
N THR A 75 4.54 -0.03 6.00
CA THR A 75 4.30 0.89 7.13
C THR A 75 5.02 0.43 8.39
N PRO A 76 5.16 1.31 9.41
CA PRO A 76 5.68 0.90 10.72
C PRO A 76 4.96 -0.33 11.30
N GLN A 77 3.64 -0.43 11.13
CA GLN A 77 2.86 -1.59 11.59
C GLN A 77 3.23 -2.91 10.87
N VAL A 78 3.60 -2.82 9.59
CA VAL A 78 4.10 -3.97 8.82
C VAL A 78 5.47 -4.37 9.33
N LEU A 79 6.36 -3.38 9.55
CA LEU A 79 7.70 -3.62 10.08
C LEU A 79 7.66 -4.22 11.49
N ASP A 80 6.83 -3.68 12.39
CA ASP A 80 6.67 -4.18 13.74
C ASP A 80 6.24 -5.66 13.74
N TRP A 81 5.29 -6.00 12.86
CA TRP A 81 4.84 -7.38 12.71
C TRP A 81 5.91 -8.29 12.10
N LEU A 82 6.67 -7.81 11.11
CA LEU A 82 7.79 -8.57 10.55
C LEU A 82 8.88 -8.80 11.59
N ASN A 83 9.25 -7.77 12.35
CA ASN A 83 10.25 -7.81 13.40
C ASN A 83 9.82 -8.65 14.61
N SER A 84 8.51 -8.87 14.81
CA SER A 84 8.01 -9.79 15.84
C SER A 84 8.12 -11.27 15.44
N GLN A 85 8.49 -11.57 14.19
CA GLN A 85 8.66 -12.96 13.77
C GLN A 85 9.92 -13.58 14.38
N PRO A 86 9.97 -14.92 14.55
CA PRO A 86 11.14 -15.59 15.10
C PRO A 86 12.41 -15.30 14.29
N ALA A 87 13.56 -15.23 14.98
CA ALA A 87 14.85 -15.16 14.31
C ALA A 87 15.05 -16.35 13.36
N GLY A 88 15.65 -16.11 12.20
CA GLY A 88 15.80 -17.12 11.15
C GLY A 88 14.57 -17.26 10.24
N THR A 89 13.48 -16.51 10.46
CA THR A 89 12.34 -16.48 9.54
C THR A 89 12.80 -16.07 8.15
N THR A 90 12.41 -16.85 7.14
CA THR A 90 12.66 -16.49 5.73
C THR A 90 11.47 -15.72 5.19
N LEU A 91 11.72 -14.52 4.68
CA LEU A 91 10.71 -13.67 4.06
C LEU A 91 10.98 -13.59 2.56
N VAL A 92 10.15 -14.25 1.77
CA VAL A 92 10.14 -14.12 0.31
C VAL A 92 9.27 -12.92 -0.03
N ALA A 93 9.90 -11.82 -0.40
CA ALA A 93 9.20 -10.59 -0.73
C ALA A 93 9.14 -10.40 -2.24
N LEU A 94 7.92 -10.41 -2.78
CA LEU A 94 7.68 -10.16 -4.19
C LEU A 94 7.36 -8.69 -4.36
N TRP A 95 8.13 -8.00 -5.21
CA TRP A 95 7.93 -6.58 -5.51
C TRP A 95 7.97 -5.65 -4.30
N ALA A 96 8.93 -5.88 -3.40
CA ALA A 96 9.20 -5.01 -2.27
C ALA A 96 10.65 -4.49 -2.33
N PRO A 97 10.98 -3.62 -3.31
CA PRO A 97 12.37 -3.21 -3.58
C PRO A 97 13.02 -2.45 -2.41
N ASN A 98 12.22 -1.95 -1.48
CA ASN A 98 12.70 -1.20 -0.32
C ASN A 98 12.97 -2.06 0.92
N LEU A 99 12.56 -3.33 0.98
CA LEU A 99 12.80 -4.15 2.18
C LEU A 99 14.30 -4.37 2.45
N ASP A 100 15.10 -4.51 1.39
CA ASP A 100 16.56 -4.64 1.51
C ASP A 100 17.19 -3.37 2.09
N ALA A 101 16.75 -2.20 1.61
CA ALA A 101 17.16 -0.91 2.16
C ALA A 101 16.70 -0.75 3.62
N LEU A 102 15.46 -1.11 3.95
CA LEU A 102 14.93 -1.04 5.31
C LEU A 102 15.69 -1.97 6.27
N GLN A 103 16.15 -3.13 5.81
CA GLN A 103 17.00 -4.02 6.60
C GLN A 103 18.42 -3.48 6.78
N THR A 104 19.00 -2.92 5.71
CA THR A 104 20.32 -2.29 5.74
C THR A 104 20.35 -1.13 6.75
N LEU A 105 19.31 -0.28 6.72
CA LEU A 105 19.12 0.86 7.62
C LEU A 105 18.73 0.47 9.06
N GLY A 106 18.43 -0.80 9.33
CA GLY A 106 18.10 -1.30 10.66
C GLY A 106 16.64 -1.13 11.08
N HIS A 107 15.74 -0.83 10.13
CA HIS A 107 14.29 -0.80 10.37
C HIS A 107 13.65 -2.20 10.29
N LEU A 108 14.20 -3.09 9.46
CA LEU A 108 13.85 -4.51 9.43
C LEU A 108 14.95 -5.32 10.14
N ASP A 109 14.55 -6.27 10.98
CA ASP A 109 15.47 -7.12 11.74
C ASP A 109 16.36 -7.93 10.78
N ARG A 110 17.68 -7.84 10.98
CA ARG A 110 18.70 -8.55 10.19
C ARG A 110 18.65 -10.07 10.36
N ARG A 111 17.95 -10.55 11.39
CA ARG A 111 17.70 -11.99 11.62
C ARG A 111 16.60 -12.55 10.73
N ILE A 112 15.87 -11.70 10.01
CA ILE A 112 14.94 -12.13 8.97
C ILE A 112 15.74 -12.34 7.68
N HIS A 113 15.72 -13.55 7.14
CA HIS A 113 16.37 -13.83 5.87
C HIS A 113 15.50 -13.33 4.73
N LEU A 114 15.84 -12.16 4.20
CA LEU A 114 15.10 -11.53 3.14
C LEU A 114 15.53 -12.13 1.79
N ILE A 115 14.52 -12.54 1.01
CA ILE A 115 14.70 -12.96 -0.37
C ILE A 115 13.84 -12.04 -1.22
N VAL A 116 14.47 -11.03 -1.82
CA VAL A 116 13.81 -10.12 -2.75
C VAL A 116 14.00 -10.65 -4.16
N GLY A 117 12.92 -11.11 -4.78
CA GLY A 117 12.94 -11.51 -6.18
C GLY A 117 12.55 -10.35 -7.09
N PRO A 118 13.20 -10.17 -8.26
CA PRO A 118 12.57 -9.39 -9.32
C PRO A 118 11.24 -10.06 -9.71
N SER A 119 10.38 -9.26 -10.32
CA SER A 119 9.11 -9.54 -11.03
C SER A 119 8.87 -10.90 -11.65
N LEU A 120 9.92 -11.67 -11.89
CA LEU A 120 9.92 -12.79 -12.81
C LEU A 120 9.23 -13.99 -12.18
N ARG A 121 7.90 -13.98 -12.33
CA ARG A 121 6.94 -15.05 -12.09
C ARG A 121 7.05 -15.63 -10.68
N MET A 122 6.13 -15.26 -9.80
CA MET A 122 6.00 -15.87 -8.46
C MET A 122 6.13 -17.39 -8.48
N GLY A 123 5.60 -18.06 -9.51
CA GLY A 123 5.77 -19.50 -9.70
C GLY A 123 7.23 -19.94 -9.87
N LEU A 124 8.04 -19.23 -10.67
CA LEU A 124 9.46 -19.53 -10.83
C LEU A 124 10.27 -19.13 -9.60
N THR A 125 10.01 -17.97 -8.99
CA THR A 125 10.72 -17.52 -7.78
C THR A 125 10.44 -18.47 -6.62
N VAL A 126 9.17 -18.76 -6.32
CA VAL A 126 8.82 -19.71 -5.25
C VAL A 126 9.33 -21.11 -5.60
N THR A 127 9.17 -21.60 -6.82
CA THR A 127 9.67 -22.95 -7.20
C THR A 127 11.20 -23.05 -7.15
N ALA A 128 11.94 -22.04 -7.63
CA ALA A 128 13.40 -22.02 -7.59
C ALA A 128 13.93 -21.92 -6.16
N LEU A 129 13.30 -21.11 -5.31
CA LEU A 129 13.67 -20.99 -3.90
C LEU A 129 13.36 -22.26 -3.11
N THR A 130 12.23 -22.92 -3.44
CA THR A 130 11.85 -24.18 -2.81
C THR A 130 12.69 -25.37 -3.27
N GLN A 131 13.14 -25.39 -4.54
CA GLN A 131 14.09 -26.37 -5.06
C GLN A 131 15.51 -26.15 -4.52
N SER A 132 15.96 -24.90 -4.37
CA SER A 132 17.24 -24.59 -3.73
C SER A 132 17.30 -25.08 -2.27
N ARG A 133 16.19 -24.99 -1.54
CA ARG A 133 16.04 -25.57 -0.18
C ARG A 133 16.13 -27.10 -0.14
N GLN A 134 15.84 -27.80 -1.24
CA GLN A 134 15.88 -29.27 -1.29
C GLN A 134 17.27 -29.86 -1.58
N GLY A 135 18.31 -29.04 -1.81
CA GLY A 135 19.65 -29.57 -2.16
C GLY A 135 20.87 -28.83 -1.63
N GLN A 136 20.76 -27.60 -1.11
CA GLN A 136 21.96 -26.82 -0.73
C GLN A 136 21.77 -25.74 0.33
N ALA A 137 20.60 -25.67 0.98
CA ALA A 137 20.33 -24.68 2.02
C ALA A 137 20.99 -25.11 3.36
N PRO A 138 21.73 -24.21 4.03
CA PRO A 138 22.17 -24.39 5.41
C PRO A 138 21.02 -24.86 6.32
N ALA A 139 21.30 -25.79 7.25
CA ALA A 139 20.29 -26.44 8.11
C ALA A 139 19.48 -25.47 9.00
N ASP A 140 19.92 -24.22 9.08
CA ASP A 140 19.41 -23.04 9.76
C ASP A 140 18.20 -22.39 9.05
N LEU A 141 17.91 -22.73 7.79
CA LEU A 141 16.75 -22.21 7.03
C LEU A 141 15.43 -23.00 7.24
N ARG A 142 15.32 -23.78 8.33
CA ARG A 142 14.14 -24.62 8.63
C ARG A 142 12.94 -23.86 9.21
N ALA A 143 13.06 -22.56 9.46
CA ALA A 143 11.95 -21.75 9.95
C ALA A 143 10.83 -21.63 8.89
N PRO A 144 9.56 -21.47 9.31
CA PRO A 144 8.45 -21.29 8.38
C PRO A 144 8.73 -20.08 7.48
N GLY A 145 8.64 -20.31 6.17
CA GLY A 145 8.76 -19.22 5.20
C GLY A 145 7.47 -18.41 5.16
N LEU A 146 7.63 -17.10 5.09
CA LEU A 146 6.56 -16.15 4.82
C LEU A 146 6.73 -15.63 3.40
N VAL A 147 5.61 -15.47 2.70
CA VAL A 147 5.58 -14.80 1.40
C VAL A 147 4.84 -13.49 1.54
N LEU A 148 5.54 -12.40 1.29
CA LEU A 148 4.99 -11.05 1.29
C LEU A 148 4.69 -10.64 -0.15
N LEU A 149 3.42 -10.31 -0.38
CA LEU A 149 2.93 -9.74 -1.63
C LEU A 149 2.58 -8.27 -1.40
N THR A 150 3.22 -7.39 -2.15
CA THR A 150 2.71 -6.02 -2.32
C THR A 150 1.65 -6.06 -3.42
N THR A 151 0.47 -5.56 -3.14
CA THR A 151 -0.64 -5.60 -4.09
C THR A 151 -0.51 -4.45 -5.06
N ARG A 152 0.00 -4.73 -6.26
CA ARG A 152 0.05 -3.82 -7.39
C ARG A 152 -0.89 -4.33 -8.47
N GLN A 153 -1.74 -3.48 -9.05
CA GLN A 153 -2.71 -3.92 -10.06
C GLN A 153 -2.05 -4.49 -11.33
N SER A 154 -0.88 -3.98 -11.75
CA SER A 154 -0.13 -4.60 -12.86
C SER A 154 0.31 -6.04 -12.61
N ASN A 155 0.36 -6.46 -11.34
CA ASN A 155 0.71 -7.83 -10.95
C ASN A 155 -0.52 -8.75 -10.93
N PHE A 156 -1.72 -8.24 -11.25
CA PHE A 156 -2.94 -9.04 -11.35
C PHE A 156 -3.32 -9.33 -12.80
N ASP A 157 -2.35 -9.66 -13.65
CA ASP A 157 -2.66 -10.38 -14.89
C ASP A 157 -3.41 -11.66 -14.50
N PRO A 158 -4.63 -11.91 -15.03
CA PRO A 158 -5.43 -13.08 -14.67
C PRO A 158 -4.72 -14.42 -14.90
N ASN A 159 -3.68 -14.44 -15.74
CA ASN A 159 -2.87 -15.63 -16.05
C ASN A 159 -1.71 -15.84 -15.07
N GLU A 160 -1.36 -14.81 -14.29
CA GLU A 160 -0.32 -14.86 -13.26
C GLU A 160 -0.81 -15.54 -11.97
N LEU A 161 0.12 -15.81 -11.05
CA LEU A 161 -0.15 -16.62 -9.85
C LEU A 161 -0.77 -15.76 -8.75
N GLU A 162 -0.42 -14.48 -8.71
CA GLU A 162 -0.79 -13.46 -7.74
C GLU A 162 -2.32 -13.37 -7.53
N PRO A 163 -3.16 -13.21 -8.59
CA PRO A 163 -4.62 -13.24 -8.40
C PRO A 163 -5.12 -14.57 -7.85
N GLN A 164 -4.50 -15.70 -8.21
CA GLN A 164 -4.95 -17.01 -7.78
C GLN A 164 -4.62 -17.23 -6.30
N VAL A 165 -3.42 -16.85 -5.86
CA VAL A 165 -3.04 -16.86 -4.43
C VAL A 165 -4.02 -16.02 -3.63
N VAL A 166 -4.28 -14.79 -4.06
CA VAL A 166 -5.23 -13.88 -3.38
C VAL A 166 -6.66 -14.41 -3.36
N LYS A 167 -7.10 -15.12 -4.40
CA LYS A 167 -8.45 -15.71 -4.47
C LYS A 167 -8.58 -17.04 -3.72
N SER A 168 -7.50 -17.82 -3.64
CA SER A 168 -7.55 -19.22 -3.21
C SER A 168 -7.04 -19.43 -1.79
N LEU A 169 -6.17 -18.55 -1.31
CA LEU A 169 -5.56 -18.66 0.02
C LEU A 169 -6.08 -17.56 0.94
N ARG A 170 -6.21 -17.91 2.22
CA ARG A 170 -6.48 -16.92 3.26
C ARG A 170 -5.14 -16.36 3.76
N PRO A 171 -4.94 -15.04 3.76
CA PRO A 171 -3.70 -14.49 4.25
C PRO A 171 -3.59 -14.63 5.77
N ILE A 172 -2.37 -14.87 6.26
CA ILE A 172 -2.05 -14.80 7.69
C ILE A 172 -2.31 -13.39 8.20
N ARG A 173 -1.92 -12.41 7.37
CA ARG A 173 -2.03 -11.00 7.68
C ARG A 173 -2.25 -10.20 6.41
N SER A 174 -3.12 -9.20 6.49
CA SER A 174 -3.32 -8.23 5.43
C SER A 174 -3.42 -6.84 6.05
N TRP A 175 -2.76 -5.88 5.40
CA TRP A 175 -2.94 -4.46 5.64
C TRP A 175 -3.62 -3.87 4.43
N SER A 176 -4.61 -3.02 4.67
CA SER A 176 -5.43 -2.39 3.64
C SER A 176 -5.54 -0.89 3.92
N THR A 177 -5.85 -0.12 2.88
CA THR A 177 -6.27 1.28 3.01
C THR A 177 -7.56 1.40 3.83
N ARG A 178 -7.92 2.62 4.23
CA ARG A 178 -9.17 2.90 4.98
C ARG A 178 -10.43 2.45 4.25
N ASP A 179 -10.39 2.45 2.93
CA ASP A 179 -11.47 2.01 2.02
C ASP A 179 -11.32 0.55 1.57
N GLY A 180 -10.49 -0.24 2.25
CA GLY A 180 -10.45 -1.70 2.12
C GLY A 180 -9.64 -2.22 0.93
N VAL A 181 -8.84 -1.38 0.28
CA VAL A 181 -7.92 -1.82 -0.78
C VAL A 181 -6.70 -2.46 -0.11
N PRO A 182 -6.43 -3.77 -0.32
CA PRO A 182 -5.23 -4.39 0.22
C PRO A 182 -3.98 -3.68 -0.28
N LEU A 183 -2.94 -3.70 0.56
CA LEU A 183 -1.64 -3.03 0.38
C LEU A 183 -0.49 -4.03 0.46
N VAL A 184 -0.46 -4.75 1.58
CA VAL A 184 0.47 -5.83 1.88
C VAL A 184 -0.36 -7.01 2.31
N VAL A 185 -0.03 -8.17 1.76
CA VAL A 185 -0.65 -9.43 2.14
C VAL A 185 0.44 -10.45 2.37
N ILE A 186 0.35 -11.16 3.50
CA ILE A 186 1.34 -12.16 3.90
C ILE A 186 0.68 -13.52 3.98
N TYR A 187 1.31 -14.49 3.32
CA TYR A 187 0.89 -15.88 3.26
C TYR A 187 1.97 -16.79 3.83
N ARG A 188 1.59 -18.01 4.13
CA ARG A 188 2.58 -19.05 4.43
C ARG A 188 3.15 -19.62 3.14
N GLU A 189 4.45 -19.91 3.14
CA GLU A 189 5.14 -20.49 1.99
C GLU A 189 4.60 -21.87 1.62
N ASP A 190 4.24 -22.70 2.61
CA ASP A 190 3.70 -24.05 2.42
C ASP A 190 2.36 -24.04 1.68
N GLU A 191 1.45 -23.14 2.04
CA GLU A 191 0.15 -22.98 1.37
C GLU A 191 0.31 -22.56 -0.10
N ILE A 192 1.22 -21.63 -0.39
CA ILE A 192 1.51 -21.21 -1.78
C ILE A 192 2.13 -22.35 -2.57
N ARG A 193 3.04 -23.11 -1.94
CA ARG A 193 3.65 -24.28 -2.56
C ARG A 193 2.61 -25.34 -2.90
N GLU A 194 1.69 -25.62 -1.99
CA GLU A 194 0.62 -26.59 -2.21
C GLU A 194 -0.29 -26.17 -3.37
N LEU A 195 -0.65 -24.89 -3.43
CA LEU A 195 -1.40 -24.32 -4.55
C LEU A 195 -0.66 -24.48 -5.88
N LEU A 196 0.65 -24.20 -5.89
CA LEU A 196 1.51 -24.37 -7.07
C LEU A 196 1.59 -25.82 -7.54
N GLN A 197 1.72 -26.77 -6.60
CA GLN A 197 1.77 -28.20 -6.92
C GLN A 197 0.44 -28.68 -7.53
N ARG A 198 -0.70 -28.25 -6.96
CA ARG A 198 -2.03 -28.56 -7.50
C ARG A 198 -2.20 -28.04 -8.93
N ARG A 199 -1.71 -26.83 -9.22
CA ARG A 199 -1.73 -26.27 -10.58
C ARG A 199 -0.81 -27.02 -11.53
N GLY A 200 0.41 -27.34 -11.10
CA GLY A 200 1.37 -28.11 -11.89
C GLY A 200 0.86 -29.51 -12.25
N ALA A 201 0.12 -30.15 -11.34
CA ALA A 201 -0.55 -31.42 -11.60
C ALA A 201 -1.72 -31.26 -12.58
N ALA A 202 -2.54 -30.22 -12.43
CA ALA A 202 -3.67 -29.96 -13.33
C ALA A 202 -3.28 -29.52 -14.76
N ALA A 203 -2.05 -29.02 -14.94
CA ALA A 203 -1.54 -28.57 -16.24
C ALA A 203 -0.81 -29.67 -17.04
N ARG A 204 -0.60 -30.86 -16.47
CA ARG A 204 -0.05 -32.00 -17.20
C ARG A 204 -1.21 -32.77 -17.87
N PRO A 205 -1.19 -32.95 -19.20
CA PRO A 205 -2.23 -33.68 -19.93
C PRO A 205 -2.25 -35.17 -19.57
#